data_AF-A0A935ZPP2-F1
#
_entry.id   AF-A0A935ZPP2-F1
#
_cell.length_a   1.000
_cell.length_b   1.000
_cell.length_c   1.000
_cell.angle_alpha   90.00
_cell.angle_beta   90.00
_cell.angle_gamma   90.00
#
_symmetry.space_group_name_H-M   'P 1'
#
loop_
_entity.id
_entity.type
_entity.pdbx_description
1 polymer ?
#
loop_
_entity_poly.entity_id
_entity_poly.type
_entity_poly.pdbx_seq_one_letter_code
_entity_poly.pdbx_strand_id
1 'polypeptide(L)'
;MDADPQRRPRRRASDTEPNLALWAALEQGAKLRRILEDFYEQVYVDPRLAPFFEHTTKSWAIDHQYAFLAEAFTGQDLYFGDRPRNAHHWMVISHELFDYREALMDQTLRRHGLADEHIRHWRAFEEKFRSHIVKDVPFAKKRRGQALPLEGYEPVVLDSGGICDGCAGIVETNATAHYHVRTGKVYCAQCRPGEARGEQGA
;
A
#
# COMPACT_ATOMS: atom_id res chain seq x y z
N MET A 1 20.60 26.47 8.01
CA MET A 1 19.33 25.78 8.33
C MET A 1 19.67 24.75 9.38
N ASP A 2 19.67 25.15 10.64
CA ASP A 2 19.99 24.24 11.75
C ASP A 2 18.80 23.34 12.03
N ALA A 3 19.05 22.03 12.08
CA ALA A 3 18.02 21.04 12.38
C ALA A 3 17.53 21.22 13.82
N ASP A 4 16.22 21.32 14.00
CA ASP A 4 15.56 21.44 15.31
C ASP A 4 15.95 20.23 16.21
N PRO A 5 16.68 20.47 17.32
CA PRO A 5 17.17 19.42 18.21
C PRO A 5 16.06 18.67 18.96
N GLN A 6 14.81 19.15 18.90
CA GLN A 6 13.65 18.49 19.50
C GLN A 6 12.87 17.60 18.52
N ARG A 7 13.23 17.60 17.22
CA ARG A 7 12.55 16.77 16.22
C ARG A 7 12.95 15.31 16.41
N ARG A 8 12.09 14.55 17.11
CA ARG A 8 12.24 13.09 17.21
C ARG A 8 12.40 12.49 15.81
N PRO A 9 13.40 11.64 15.57
CA PRO A 9 13.58 11.00 14.28
C PRO A 9 12.32 10.22 13.92
N ARG A 10 11.89 10.34 12.66
CA ARG A 10 10.72 9.64 12.16
C ARG A 10 10.99 8.14 12.32
N ARG A 11 10.07 7.40 12.95
CA ARG A 11 10.21 5.95 13.06
C ARG A 11 10.09 5.34 11.65
N ARG A 12 11.16 4.67 11.19
CA ARG A 12 11.23 3.97 9.89
C ARG A 12 10.01 3.07 9.67
N ALA A 13 9.58 2.91 8.43
CA ALA A 13 8.39 2.13 8.13
C ALA A 13 8.57 0.63 8.34
N SER A 14 9.80 0.12 8.17
CA SER A 14 10.11 -1.30 8.34
C SER A 14 10.31 -1.69 9.81
N ASP A 15 10.76 -0.77 10.67
CA ASP A 15 11.23 -1.05 12.04
C ASP A 15 12.20 -2.27 12.09
N THR A 16 13.04 -2.45 11.06
CA THR A 16 14.05 -3.53 10.95
C THR A 16 15.48 -3.01 11.06
N GLU A 17 16.40 -3.92 11.42
CA GLU A 17 17.84 -3.68 11.29
C GLU A 17 18.25 -3.59 9.80
N PRO A 18 19.13 -2.63 9.43
CA PRO A 18 19.67 -2.52 8.08
C PRO A 18 20.45 -3.75 7.63
N ASN A 19 20.50 -4.00 6.33
CA ASN A 19 21.28 -5.07 5.71
C ASN A 19 22.08 -4.52 4.51
N LEU A 20 23.23 -3.91 4.81
CA LEU A 20 24.09 -3.28 3.79
C LEU A 20 24.74 -4.29 2.84
N ALA A 21 24.95 -5.54 3.30
CA ALA A 21 25.45 -6.61 2.44
C ALA A 21 24.42 -6.98 1.36
N LEU A 22 23.15 -7.12 1.73
CA LEU A 22 22.05 -7.31 0.77
C LEU A 22 21.92 -6.10 -0.16
N TRP A 23 22.03 -4.88 0.37
CA TRP A 23 22.02 -3.67 -0.47
C TRP A 23 23.14 -3.66 -1.52
N ALA A 24 24.33 -4.13 -1.16
CA ALA A 24 25.45 -4.27 -2.09
C ALA A 24 25.22 -5.36 -3.14
N ALA A 25 24.66 -6.51 -2.75
CA ALA A 25 24.26 -7.55 -3.71
C ALA A 25 23.21 -7.06 -4.73
N LEU A 26 22.40 -6.08 -4.32
CA LEU A 26 21.42 -5.37 -5.13
C LEU A 26 22.01 -4.22 -5.96
N GLU A 27 23.34 -4.16 -6.13
CA GLU A 27 24.06 -3.15 -6.93
C GLU A 27 23.67 -1.72 -6.52
N GLN A 28 23.59 -1.49 -5.21
CA GLN A 28 23.28 -0.19 -4.63
C GLN A 28 21.92 0.33 -5.14
N GLY A 29 20.99 -0.59 -5.42
CA GLY A 29 19.63 -0.30 -5.87
C GLY A 29 19.38 -0.53 -7.37
N ALA A 30 20.41 -0.50 -8.22
CA ALA A 30 20.21 -0.68 -9.66
C ALA A 30 19.61 -2.06 -10.01
N LYS A 31 20.07 -3.13 -9.34
CA LYS A 31 19.48 -4.47 -9.50
C LYS A 31 18.11 -4.57 -8.85
N LEU A 32 17.90 -3.94 -7.69
CA LEU A 32 16.59 -3.91 -7.03
C LEU A 32 15.52 -3.33 -7.96
N ARG A 33 15.82 -2.22 -8.64
CA ARG A 33 14.91 -1.61 -9.62
C ARG A 33 14.50 -2.59 -10.72
N ARG A 34 15.46 -3.26 -11.34
CA ARG A 34 15.22 -4.26 -12.40
C ARG A 34 14.40 -5.45 -11.91
N ILE A 35 14.68 -5.93 -10.69
CA ILE A 35 13.91 -6.99 -10.03
C ILE A 35 12.46 -6.57 -9.84
N LEU A 36 12.21 -5.35 -9.34
CA LEU A 36 10.85 -4.86 -9.09
C LEU A 36 10.08 -4.63 -10.39
N GLU A 37 10.73 -4.12 -11.43
CA GLU A 37 10.12 -3.98 -12.76
C GLU A 37 9.63 -5.33 -13.30
N ASP A 38 10.48 -6.36 -13.23
CA ASP A 38 10.14 -7.73 -13.66
C ASP A 38 9.07 -8.37 -12.75
N PHE A 39 9.19 -8.20 -11.43
CA PHE A 39 8.20 -8.70 -10.47
C PHE A 39 6.81 -8.10 -10.76
N TYR A 40 6.72 -6.78 -10.93
CA TYR A 40 5.46 -6.12 -11.18
C TYR A 40 4.92 -6.31 -12.61
N GLU A 41 5.75 -6.66 -13.58
CA GLU A 41 5.25 -7.11 -14.88
C GLU A 41 4.37 -8.37 -14.72
N GLN A 42 4.82 -9.31 -13.89
CA GLN A 42 4.08 -10.54 -13.61
C GLN A 42 2.86 -10.29 -12.72
N VAL A 43 2.99 -9.47 -11.66
CA VAL A 43 1.87 -9.18 -10.74
C VAL A 43 0.67 -8.56 -11.45
N TYR A 44 0.89 -7.64 -12.40
CA TYR A 44 -0.19 -6.91 -13.07
C TYR A 44 -0.96 -7.74 -14.11
N VAL A 45 -0.42 -8.89 -14.52
CA VAL A 45 -1.12 -9.84 -15.41
C VAL A 45 -1.60 -11.09 -14.67
N ASP A 46 -1.28 -11.22 -13.39
CA ASP A 46 -1.67 -12.35 -12.56
C ASP A 46 -3.12 -12.18 -12.06
N PRO A 47 -4.04 -13.10 -12.37
CA PRO A 47 -5.46 -12.95 -12.01
C PRO A 47 -5.72 -12.99 -10.50
N ARG A 48 -4.80 -13.52 -9.68
CA ARG A 48 -4.92 -13.57 -8.22
C ARG A 48 -4.42 -12.29 -7.55
N LEU A 49 -3.48 -11.59 -8.19
CA LEU A 49 -2.81 -10.42 -7.62
C LEU A 49 -3.28 -9.10 -8.25
N ALA A 50 -3.49 -9.05 -9.56
CA ALA A 50 -3.87 -7.85 -10.30
C ALA A 50 -5.09 -7.09 -9.72
N PRO A 51 -6.15 -7.75 -9.20
CA PRO A 51 -7.29 -7.04 -8.60
C PRO A 51 -6.92 -6.09 -7.45
N PHE A 52 -5.84 -6.37 -6.71
CA PHE A 52 -5.38 -5.49 -5.62
C PHE A 52 -4.73 -4.19 -6.12
N PHE A 53 -4.44 -4.10 -7.42
CA PHE A 53 -3.73 -2.99 -8.04
C PHE A 53 -4.58 -2.19 -9.04
N GLU A 54 -5.89 -2.45 -9.15
CA GLU A 54 -6.79 -1.81 -10.14
C GLU A 54 -6.71 -0.27 -10.16
N HIS A 55 -6.46 0.35 -9.01
CA HIS A 55 -6.37 1.81 -8.85
C HIS A 55 -4.95 2.31 -8.55
N THR A 56 -3.95 1.46 -8.78
CA THR A 56 -2.54 1.76 -8.54
C THR A 56 -1.79 1.61 -9.85
N THR A 57 -0.97 2.60 -10.23
CA THR A 57 -0.13 2.44 -11.42
C THR A 57 1.05 1.53 -11.13
N LYS A 58 1.49 0.76 -12.12
CA LYS A 58 2.66 -0.12 -12.02
C LYS A 58 3.91 0.65 -11.58
N SER A 59 4.17 1.82 -12.17
CA SER A 59 5.29 2.68 -11.80
C SER A 59 5.21 3.14 -10.34
N TRP A 60 4.03 3.55 -9.86
CA TRP A 60 3.85 3.92 -8.46
C TRP A 60 4.15 2.76 -7.52
N ALA A 61 3.69 1.55 -7.84
CA ALA A 61 3.93 0.36 -7.01
C ALA A 61 5.42 0.01 -6.95
N ILE A 62 6.12 0.06 -8.09
CA ILE A 62 7.57 -0.15 -8.18
C ILE A 62 8.31 0.89 -7.33
N ASP A 63 8.03 2.18 -7.53
CA ASP A 63 8.74 3.26 -6.85
C ASP A 63 8.48 3.24 -5.33
N HIS A 64 7.25 2.93 -4.90
CA HIS A 64 6.91 2.82 -3.48
C HIS A 64 7.59 1.64 -2.81
N GLN A 65 7.56 0.46 -3.44
CA GLN A 65 8.23 -0.72 -2.91
C GLN A 65 9.76 -0.56 -2.92
N TYR A 66 10.32 0.07 -3.95
CA TYR A 66 11.74 0.41 -4.02
C TYR A 66 12.16 1.28 -2.83
N ALA A 67 11.45 2.39 -2.59
CA ALA A 67 11.76 3.30 -1.49
C ALA A 67 11.66 2.61 -0.12
N PHE A 68 10.64 1.77 0.08
CA PHE A 68 10.47 0.98 1.31
C PHE A 68 11.65 0.04 1.56
N LEU A 69 12.05 -0.73 0.54
CA LEU A 69 13.15 -1.68 0.64
C LEU A 69 14.51 -0.98 0.78
N ALA A 70 14.72 0.12 0.06
CA ALA A 70 15.92 0.93 0.17
C ALA A 70 16.07 1.49 1.59
N GLU A 71 15.02 2.07 2.18
CA GLU A 71 15.01 2.51 3.58
C GLU A 71 15.29 1.33 4.53
N ALA A 72 14.64 0.18 4.31
CA ALA A 72 14.81 -0.99 5.17
C ALA A 72 16.24 -1.54 5.14
N PHE A 73 16.88 -1.63 3.98
CA PHE A 73 18.20 -2.23 3.83
C PHE A 73 19.35 -1.26 4.12
N THR A 74 19.18 0.02 3.85
CA THR A 74 20.22 1.03 4.11
C THR A 74 20.08 1.69 5.48
N GLY A 75 18.87 1.71 6.04
CA GLY A 75 18.52 2.45 7.25
C GLY A 75 18.34 3.97 7.05
N GLN A 76 18.47 4.48 5.82
CA GLN A 76 18.26 5.89 5.48
C GLN A 76 16.76 6.22 5.37
N ASP A 77 16.33 7.42 5.78
CA ASP A 77 14.92 7.86 5.68
C ASP A 77 14.59 8.19 4.22
N LEU A 78 14.08 7.19 3.48
CA LEU A 78 13.83 7.26 2.03
C LEU A 78 12.35 7.01 1.70
N TYR A 79 11.59 6.37 2.59
CA TYR A 79 10.24 5.92 2.29
C TYR A 79 9.17 6.84 2.88
N PHE A 80 8.48 7.58 2.01
CA PHE A 80 7.33 8.37 2.41
C PHE A 80 6.01 7.64 2.12
N GLY A 81 5.61 6.74 3.02
CA GLY A 81 4.34 6.05 2.90
C GLY A 81 3.83 5.45 4.21
N ASP A 82 2.70 4.75 4.11
CA ASP A 82 2.11 4.04 5.23
C ASP A 82 2.95 2.80 5.60
N ARG A 83 2.94 2.45 6.90
CA ARG A 83 3.46 1.16 7.36
C ARG A 83 2.65 0.00 6.76
N PRO A 84 3.23 -1.20 6.59
CA PRO A 84 2.57 -2.34 5.96
C PRO A 84 1.16 -2.61 6.47
N ARG A 85 0.93 -2.53 7.79
CA ARG A 85 -0.41 -2.63 8.37
C ARG A 85 -1.38 -1.62 7.72
N ASN A 86 -1.08 -0.34 7.81
CA ASN A 86 -1.95 0.70 7.26
C ASN A 86 -2.05 0.66 5.73
N ALA A 87 -0.98 0.32 5.01
CA ALA A 87 -0.97 0.26 3.56
C ALA A 87 -1.91 -0.84 3.02
N HIS A 88 -1.99 -1.97 3.71
CA HIS A 88 -2.79 -3.12 3.30
C HIS A 88 -4.14 -3.20 4.01
N HIS A 89 -4.56 -2.16 4.73
CA HIS A 89 -5.64 -2.26 5.73
C HIS A 89 -6.99 -2.75 5.18
N TRP A 90 -7.28 -2.47 3.92
CA TRP A 90 -8.53 -2.82 3.23
C TRP A 90 -8.48 -4.17 2.50
N MET A 91 -7.28 -4.71 2.26
CA MET A 91 -7.08 -5.91 1.43
C MET A 91 -7.29 -7.17 2.25
N VAL A 92 -8.23 -8.05 1.87
CA VAL A 92 -8.33 -9.40 2.48
C VAL A 92 -7.28 -10.28 1.80
N ILE A 93 -6.18 -10.54 2.50
CA ILE A 93 -5.04 -11.30 1.99
C ILE A 93 -4.92 -12.55 2.86
N SER A 94 -5.12 -13.72 2.25
CA SER A 94 -4.97 -15.01 2.93
C SER A 94 -3.49 -15.38 3.11
N HIS A 95 -3.21 -16.35 3.98
CA HIS A 95 -1.89 -16.96 4.09
C HIS A 95 -1.41 -17.52 2.74
N GLU A 96 -2.30 -18.23 2.02
CA GLU A 96 -2.00 -18.81 0.71
C GLU A 96 -1.61 -17.73 -0.31
N LEU A 97 -2.35 -16.62 -0.37
CA LEU A 97 -2.05 -15.55 -1.32
C LEU A 97 -0.72 -14.84 -0.99
N PHE A 98 -0.43 -14.67 0.30
CA PHE A 98 0.87 -14.17 0.75
C PHE A 98 2.00 -15.10 0.30
N ASP A 99 1.88 -16.40 0.56
CA ASP A 99 2.89 -17.40 0.18
C ASP A 99 3.07 -17.50 -1.34
N TYR A 100 1.97 -17.39 -2.09
CA TYR A 100 1.98 -17.33 -3.55
C TYR A 100 2.80 -16.14 -4.06
N ARG A 101 2.55 -14.94 -3.51
CA ARG A 101 3.32 -13.73 -3.85
C ARG A 101 4.79 -13.86 -3.48
N GLU A 102 5.10 -14.42 -2.31
CA GLU A 102 6.49 -14.67 -1.86
C GLU A 102 7.22 -15.64 -2.81
N ALA A 103 6.54 -16.70 -3.27
CA ALA A 103 7.10 -17.63 -4.24
C ALA A 103 7.40 -16.95 -5.58
N LEU A 104 6.51 -16.06 -6.06
CA LEU A 104 6.73 -15.27 -7.27
C LEU A 104 7.92 -14.31 -7.14
N MET A 105 8.03 -13.62 -5.99
CA MET A 105 9.18 -12.76 -5.69
C MET A 105 10.48 -13.57 -5.65
N ASP A 106 10.49 -14.71 -4.95
CA ASP A 106 11.67 -15.58 -4.86
C ASP A 106 12.15 -16.05 -6.25
N GLN A 107 11.24 -16.51 -7.10
CA GLN A 107 11.56 -16.90 -8.47
C GLN A 107 12.16 -15.72 -9.23
N THR A 108 11.59 -14.53 -9.08
CA THR A 108 12.11 -13.31 -9.71
C THR A 108 13.52 -12.98 -9.20
N LEU A 109 13.78 -13.01 -7.88
CA LEU A 109 15.09 -12.79 -7.29
C LEU A 109 16.14 -13.77 -7.85
N ARG A 110 15.78 -15.05 -8.00
CA ARG A 110 16.66 -16.09 -8.60
C ARG A 110 16.98 -15.81 -10.05
N ARG A 111 15.99 -15.41 -10.87
CA ARG A 111 16.20 -15.08 -12.29
C ARG A 111 17.16 -13.91 -12.47
N HIS A 112 17.19 -12.96 -11.52
CA HIS A 112 18.14 -11.84 -11.52
C HIS A 112 19.50 -12.19 -10.88
N GLY A 113 19.75 -13.47 -10.58
CA GLY A 113 21.04 -13.97 -10.12
C GLY A 113 21.39 -13.59 -8.69
N LEU A 114 20.40 -13.30 -7.83
CA LEU A 114 20.65 -13.06 -6.42
C LEU A 114 21.02 -14.37 -5.71
N ALA A 115 22.10 -14.37 -4.92
CA ALA A 115 22.55 -15.57 -4.23
C ALA A 115 21.54 -16.06 -3.17
N ASP A 116 21.50 -17.37 -2.94
CA ASP A 116 20.55 -18.00 -2.01
C ASP A 116 20.59 -17.42 -0.59
N GLU A 117 21.76 -17.01 -0.12
CA GLU A 117 21.90 -16.36 1.18
C GLU A 117 21.12 -15.04 1.26
N HIS A 118 21.24 -14.20 0.24
CA HIS A 118 20.53 -12.93 0.15
C HIS A 118 19.02 -13.13 -0.01
N ILE A 119 18.62 -14.15 -0.76
CA ILE A 119 17.21 -14.55 -0.90
C ILE A 119 16.64 -15.01 0.45
N ARG A 120 17.39 -15.80 1.24
CA ARG A 120 16.96 -16.17 2.61
C ARG A 120 16.79 -14.95 3.50
N HIS A 121 17.71 -13.99 3.45
CA HIS A 121 17.59 -12.73 4.21
C HIS A 121 16.38 -11.91 3.76
N TRP A 122 16.10 -11.86 2.46
CA TRP A 122 14.93 -11.19 1.91
C TRP A 122 13.62 -11.82 2.40
N ARG A 123 13.47 -13.15 2.28
CA ARG A 123 12.29 -13.86 2.77
C ARG A 123 12.07 -13.65 4.27
N ALA A 124 13.14 -13.77 5.06
CA ALA A 124 13.08 -13.52 6.50
C ALA A 124 12.73 -12.05 6.84
N PHE A 125 13.03 -11.11 5.96
CA PHE A 125 12.60 -9.72 6.08
C PHE A 125 11.10 -9.57 5.79
N GLU A 126 10.60 -10.12 4.68
CA GLU A 126 9.18 -10.01 4.30
C GLU A 126 8.25 -10.73 5.29
N GLU A 127 8.67 -11.88 5.82
CA GLU A 127 7.92 -12.68 6.79
C GLU A 127 7.57 -11.89 8.07
N LYS A 128 8.40 -10.91 8.47
CA LYS A 128 8.13 -10.04 9.63
C LYS A 128 6.85 -9.23 9.48
N PHE A 129 6.36 -9.04 8.24
CA PHE A 129 5.15 -8.27 7.96
C PHE A 129 3.91 -9.13 7.78
N ARG A 130 4.01 -10.47 7.84
CA ARG A 130 2.86 -11.36 7.65
C ARG A 130 1.69 -11.01 8.56
N SER A 131 1.94 -10.85 9.87
CA SER A 131 0.91 -10.49 10.85
C SER A 131 0.31 -9.08 10.66
N HIS A 132 0.95 -8.23 9.87
CA HIS A 132 0.44 -6.91 9.52
C HIS A 132 -0.41 -6.90 8.24
N ILE A 133 -0.22 -7.91 7.38
CA ILE A 133 -0.80 -7.95 6.03
C ILE A 133 -1.94 -8.97 5.97
N VAL A 134 -1.68 -10.19 6.43
CA VAL A 134 -2.60 -11.33 6.36
C VAL A 134 -3.76 -11.15 7.33
N LYS A 135 -4.98 -11.32 6.81
CA LYS A 135 -6.23 -11.19 7.56
C LYS A 135 -7.41 -11.72 6.77
N ASP A 136 -8.42 -12.19 7.50
CA ASP A 136 -9.68 -12.67 6.93
C ASP A 136 -10.69 -11.54 6.72
N VAL A 137 -10.53 -10.41 7.41
CA VAL A 137 -11.38 -9.23 7.31
C VAL A 137 -10.56 -7.94 7.29
N PRO A 138 -11.02 -6.87 6.61
CA PRO A 138 -10.36 -5.57 6.66
C PRO A 138 -10.24 -5.03 8.08
N PHE A 139 -9.20 -4.23 8.35
CA PHE A 139 -9.07 -3.52 9.61
C PHE A 139 -8.97 -2.01 9.39
N ALA A 140 -9.39 -1.24 10.40
CA ALA A 140 -9.29 0.21 10.34
C ALA A 140 -7.83 0.67 10.21
N LYS A 141 -7.61 1.60 9.28
CA LYS A 141 -6.36 2.36 9.18
C LYS A 141 -6.23 3.22 10.44
N LYS A 142 -5.04 3.27 11.04
CA LYS A 142 -4.79 4.09 12.23
C LYS A 142 -4.05 5.36 11.86
N ARG A 143 -4.61 6.53 12.18
CA ARG A 143 -3.96 7.85 12.01
C ARG A 143 -3.91 8.55 13.37
N ARG A 144 -2.71 8.91 13.83
CA ARG A 144 -2.49 9.53 15.16
C ARG A 144 -3.16 8.76 16.32
N GLY A 145 -3.14 7.43 16.25
CA GLY A 145 -3.75 6.55 17.26
C GLY A 145 -5.26 6.33 17.10
N GLN A 146 -5.93 7.11 16.25
CA GLN A 146 -7.37 6.97 15.99
C GLN A 146 -7.62 6.04 14.82
N ALA A 147 -8.60 5.13 14.98
CA ALA A 147 -9.07 4.26 13.91
C ALA A 147 -9.96 5.06 12.95
N LEU A 148 -9.61 5.06 11.67
CA LEU A 148 -10.45 5.62 10.62
C LEU A 148 -11.54 4.62 10.22
N PRO A 149 -12.76 5.09 9.89
CA PRO A 149 -13.82 4.20 9.42
C PRO A 149 -13.39 3.42 8.17
N LEU A 150 -13.77 2.14 8.11
CA LEU A 150 -13.48 1.26 6.97
C LEU A 150 -14.37 1.57 5.77
N GLU A 151 -15.61 1.94 6.06
CA GLU A 151 -16.70 2.19 5.12
C GLU A 151 -17.55 3.35 5.62
N GLY A 152 -18.29 3.96 4.71
CA GLY A 152 -19.21 5.05 5.03
C GLY A 152 -18.98 6.31 4.20
N TYR A 153 -19.91 7.26 4.40
CA TYR A 153 -19.95 8.51 3.68
C TYR A 153 -20.16 9.65 4.66
N GLU A 154 -19.37 10.70 4.52
CA GLU A 154 -19.54 11.93 5.28
C GLU A 154 -19.94 13.08 4.35
N PRO A 155 -20.90 13.93 4.77
CA PRO A 155 -21.28 15.09 3.99
C PRO A 155 -20.16 16.14 4.01
N VAL A 156 -19.93 16.78 2.86
CA VAL A 156 -18.99 17.90 2.71
C VAL A 156 -19.60 18.94 1.78
N VAL A 157 -19.42 20.22 2.11
CA VAL A 157 -19.79 21.32 1.22
C VAL A 157 -18.58 21.67 0.36
N LEU A 158 -18.70 21.59 -0.96
CA LEU A 158 -17.59 21.89 -1.88
C LEU A 158 -17.55 23.38 -2.18
N ASP A 159 -16.56 24.08 -1.65
CA ASP A 159 -16.37 25.54 -1.84
C ASP A 159 -16.06 25.95 -3.28
N SER A 160 -15.56 25.02 -4.09
CA SER A 160 -15.11 25.23 -5.48
C SER A 160 -15.89 24.37 -6.48
N GLY A 161 -16.86 23.58 -6.01
CA GLY A 161 -17.52 22.55 -6.82
C GLY A 161 -16.63 21.35 -7.09
N GLY A 162 -17.08 20.41 -7.93
CA GLY A 162 -16.34 19.19 -8.24
C GLY A 162 -17.02 18.33 -9.30
N ILE A 163 -16.50 17.11 -9.49
CA ILE A 163 -17.08 16.10 -10.37
C ILE A 163 -17.44 14.89 -9.51
N CYS A 164 -18.64 14.33 -9.73
CA CYS A 164 -19.10 13.12 -9.08
C CYS A 164 -18.37 11.90 -9.64
N ASP A 165 -17.72 11.10 -8.79
CA ASP A 165 -17.05 9.85 -9.17
C ASP A 165 -18.02 8.74 -9.62
N GLY A 166 -19.33 8.89 -9.37
CA GLY A 166 -20.35 7.93 -9.75
C GLY A 166 -20.96 8.16 -11.14
N CYS A 167 -21.31 9.41 -11.47
CA CYS A 167 -21.98 9.75 -12.73
C CYS A 167 -21.16 10.67 -13.64
N ALA A 168 -19.96 11.08 -13.23
CA ALA A 168 -19.15 12.12 -13.89
C ALA A 168 -19.85 13.49 -14.03
N GLY A 169 -20.99 13.68 -13.36
CA GLY A 169 -21.73 14.94 -13.36
C GLY A 169 -21.08 16.00 -12.48
N ILE A 170 -21.35 17.27 -12.78
CA ILE A 170 -20.87 18.42 -12.00
C ILE A 170 -21.56 18.43 -10.63
N VAL A 171 -20.75 18.60 -9.58
CA VAL A 171 -21.22 18.98 -8.25
C VAL A 171 -20.97 20.47 -8.11
N GLU A 172 -22.06 21.25 -8.06
CA GLU A 172 -21.97 22.71 -8.06
C GLU A 172 -21.21 23.26 -6.84
N THR A 173 -20.66 24.46 -7.00
CA THR A 173 -20.07 25.23 -5.89
C THR A 173 -21.11 25.43 -4.78
N ASN A 174 -20.68 25.22 -3.54
CA ASN A 174 -21.49 25.23 -2.31
C ASN A 174 -22.56 24.14 -2.23
N ALA A 175 -22.58 23.16 -3.14
CA ALA A 175 -23.44 21.99 -2.99
C ALA A 175 -22.87 21.02 -1.95
N THR A 176 -23.77 20.32 -1.24
CA THR A 176 -23.40 19.22 -0.36
C THR A 176 -23.12 17.97 -1.20
N ALA A 177 -21.87 17.52 -1.18
CA ALA A 177 -21.44 16.23 -1.67
C ALA A 177 -21.28 15.23 -0.51
N HIS A 178 -21.05 13.97 -0.84
CA HIS A 178 -20.69 12.94 0.12
C HIS A 178 -19.37 12.32 -0.30
N TYR A 179 -18.35 12.41 0.54
CA TYR A 179 -17.09 11.72 0.27
C TYR A 179 -17.09 10.36 0.96
N HIS A 180 -16.55 9.36 0.29
CA HIS A 180 -16.32 8.05 0.85
C HIS A 180 -15.13 8.13 1.81
N VAL A 181 -15.35 7.86 3.10
CA VAL A 181 -14.37 8.09 4.18
C VAL A 181 -13.03 7.37 4.00
N ARG A 182 -13.04 6.22 3.33
CA ARG A 182 -11.84 5.46 2.95
C ARG A 182 -11.18 5.90 1.64
N THR A 183 -11.94 6.05 0.54
CA THR A 183 -11.35 6.25 -0.80
C THR A 183 -11.18 7.72 -1.18
N GLY A 184 -11.83 8.64 -0.46
CA GLY A 184 -11.85 10.05 -0.79
C GLY A 184 -12.69 10.41 -2.01
N LYS A 185 -13.28 9.40 -2.69
CA LYS A 185 -14.18 9.61 -3.82
C LYS A 185 -15.39 10.46 -3.40
N VAL A 186 -15.80 11.37 -4.25
CA VAL A 186 -16.85 12.35 -4.04
C VAL A 186 -18.09 11.97 -4.85
N TYR A 187 -19.24 11.88 -4.20
CA TYR A 187 -20.51 11.53 -4.82
C TYR A 187 -21.54 12.64 -4.63
N CYS A 188 -22.30 12.93 -5.68
CA CYS A 188 -23.46 13.80 -5.59
C CYS A 188 -24.58 13.14 -4.76
N ALA A 189 -25.60 13.91 -4.38
CA ALA A 189 -26.73 13.42 -3.59
C ALA A 189 -27.46 12.21 -4.21
N GLN A 190 -27.45 12.08 -5.55
CA GLN A 190 -28.11 11.00 -6.29
C GLN A 190 -27.23 9.74 -6.41
N CYS A 191 -25.90 9.91 -6.43
CA CYS A 191 -24.96 8.81 -6.61
C CYS A 191 -24.43 8.25 -5.30
N ARG A 192 -24.76 8.86 -4.15
CA ARG A 192 -24.40 8.31 -2.84
C ARG A 192 -24.95 6.87 -2.76
N PRO A 193 -24.09 5.85 -2.63
CA PRO A 193 -24.55 4.51 -2.31
C PRO A 193 -25.25 4.57 -0.96
N GLY A 194 -26.55 4.26 -0.95
CA GLY A 194 -27.32 4.21 0.28
C GLY A 194 -26.68 3.23 1.25
N GLU A 195 -26.84 3.49 2.57
CA GLU A 195 -26.72 2.43 3.57
C GLU A 195 -27.44 1.20 3.01
N ALA A 196 -26.71 0.10 2.78
CA ALA A 196 -27.34 -1.14 2.41
C ALA A 196 -28.43 -1.41 3.46
N ARG A 197 -29.70 -1.42 3.04
CA ARG A 197 -30.77 -1.96 3.87
C ARG A 197 -30.29 -3.34 4.29
N GLY A 198 -30.23 -3.57 5.60
CA GLY A 198 -29.71 -4.81 6.14
C GLY A 198 -30.25 -6.00 5.38
N GLU A 199 -29.36 -6.93 5.06
CA GLU A 199 -29.72 -8.29 4.69
C GLU A 199 -30.55 -8.86 5.86
N GLN A 200 -31.87 -8.73 5.75
CA GLN A 200 -32.81 -9.54 6.48
C GLN A 200 -32.93 -10.86 5.72
N GLY A 201 -32.45 -11.90 6.41
CA GLY A 201 -32.69 -13.33 6.21
C GLY A 201 -33.40 -13.83 4.94
N ALA A 202 -32.73 -14.78 4.29
CA ALA A 202 -33.29 -16.08 3.97
C ALA A 202 -32.21 -17.14 4.16
#